data_AF-A0A538K4S1-F1
#
_entry.id   AF-A0A538K4S1-F1
#
_cell.length_a   1.000
_cell.length_b   1.000
_cell.length_c   1.000
_cell.angle_alpha   90.00
_cell.angle_beta   90.00
_cell.angle_gamma   90.00
#
_symmetry.space_group_name_H-M   'P 1'
#
loop_
_entity.id
_entity.type
_entity.pdbx_description
1 polymer ?
#
loop_
_entity_poly.entity_id
_entity_poly.type
_entity_poly.pdbx_seq_one_letter_code
_entity_poly.pdbx_strand_id
1 'polypeptide(L)'
;MHGLVSAPTLESAVAAAAMAQDEMGHARSTYPVLKALGVDAGDEGLEGRGNRLQILDDELPDWMAFIAANLLIDGVLTTFVAACADSSITPLAQRARKILQEEGSHRVHAEAWAKRLCRAGGGQRDALLARLHETWEHAGRWAGPANDPGFRAALELGMVARDPAYQRQQMRSWLAELLGAEGVTISLDEPTDWSRWDPGKRRWTP
;
A
#
# COMPACT_ATOMS: atom_id res chain seq x y z
N MET A 1 10.40 7.11 -14.11
CA MET A 1 11.32 5.94 -14.08
C MET A 1 12.73 6.39 -13.64
N HIS A 2 12.88 7.24 -12.60
CA HIS A 2 14.18 7.70 -12.09
C HIS A 2 14.47 7.24 -10.64
N GLY A 3 13.49 6.71 -9.90
CA GLY A 3 13.69 6.12 -8.56
C GLY A 3 14.70 4.96 -8.54
N LEU A 4 14.91 4.28 -9.67
CA LEU A 4 15.94 3.24 -9.87
C LEU A 4 17.37 3.75 -9.67
N VAL A 5 17.62 5.05 -9.83
CA VAL A 5 18.96 5.65 -9.73
C VAL A 5 19.48 5.65 -8.28
N SER A 6 18.59 5.49 -7.29
CA SER A 6 18.97 5.44 -5.86
C SER A 6 19.17 4.03 -5.30
N ALA A 7 18.89 2.99 -6.09
CA ALA A 7 19.00 1.60 -5.63
C ALA A 7 20.46 1.26 -5.29
N PRO A 8 20.73 0.58 -4.15
CA PRO A 8 22.08 0.34 -3.68
C PRO A 8 22.84 -0.69 -4.51
N THR A 9 22.13 -1.52 -5.30
CA THR A 9 22.73 -2.51 -6.20
C THR A 9 21.91 -2.65 -7.49
N LEU A 10 22.51 -3.21 -8.53
CA LEU A 10 21.82 -3.49 -9.80
C LEU A 10 20.67 -4.48 -9.61
N GLU A 11 20.84 -5.52 -8.80
CA GLU A 11 19.80 -6.50 -8.48
C GLU A 11 18.61 -5.83 -7.78
N SER A 12 18.90 -4.86 -6.90
CA SER A 12 17.88 -4.08 -6.21
C SER A 12 17.10 -3.20 -7.17
N ALA A 13 17.79 -2.59 -8.14
CA ALA A 13 17.16 -1.84 -9.21
C ALA A 13 16.27 -2.75 -10.08
N VAL A 14 16.78 -3.91 -10.51
CA VAL A 14 16.01 -4.87 -11.32
C VAL A 14 14.77 -5.35 -10.56
N ALA A 15 14.88 -5.66 -9.27
CA ALA A 15 13.74 -6.02 -8.44
C ALA A 15 12.71 -4.88 -8.35
N ALA A 16 13.14 -3.64 -8.13
CA ALA A 16 12.26 -2.48 -8.10
C ALA A 16 11.53 -2.26 -9.44
N ALA A 17 12.22 -2.45 -10.57
CA ALA A 17 11.62 -2.35 -11.89
C ALA A 17 10.59 -3.47 -12.15
N ALA A 18 10.89 -4.70 -11.73
CA ALA A 18 9.96 -5.82 -11.85
C ALA A 18 8.68 -5.58 -11.02
N MET A 19 8.82 -5.15 -9.76
CA MET A 19 7.66 -4.81 -8.92
C MET A 19 6.81 -3.71 -9.55
N ALA A 20 7.43 -2.62 -10.04
CA ALA A 20 6.69 -1.56 -10.72
C ALA A 20 5.94 -2.05 -11.98
N GLN A 21 6.49 -3.04 -12.69
CA GLN A 21 5.81 -3.67 -13.83
C GLN A 21 4.60 -4.51 -13.38
N ASP A 22 4.74 -5.27 -12.30
CA ASP A 22 3.65 -6.06 -11.73
C ASP A 22 2.52 -5.14 -11.24
N GLU A 23 2.83 -4.05 -10.56
CA GLU A 23 1.83 -3.06 -10.08
C GLU A 23 1.05 -2.42 -11.24
N MET A 24 1.70 -2.13 -12.37
CA MET A 24 1.00 -1.68 -13.59
C MET A 24 0.05 -2.76 -14.13
N GLY A 25 0.45 -4.03 -14.04
CA GLY A 25 -0.38 -5.18 -14.40
C GLY A 25 -1.60 -5.31 -13.49
N HIS A 26 -1.40 -5.22 -12.18
CA HIS A 26 -2.45 -5.27 -11.17
C HIS A 26 -3.46 -4.15 -11.36
N ALA A 27 -3.00 -2.91 -11.52
CA ALA A 27 -3.86 -1.75 -11.78
C ALA A 27 -4.75 -1.98 -13.01
N ARG A 28 -4.17 -2.38 -14.15
CA ARG A 28 -4.92 -2.67 -15.38
C ARG A 28 -5.91 -3.82 -15.20
N SER A 29 -5.56 -4.83 -14.40
CA SER A 29 -6.40 -5.99 -14.14
C SER A 29 -7.69 -5.64 -13.36
N THR A 30 -7.77 -4.45 -12.76
CA THR A 30 -8.96 -3.95 -12.06
C THR A 30 -10.00 -3.31 -12.99
N TYR A 31 -9.66 -2.94 -14.23
CA TYR A 31 -10.62 -2.30 -15.15
C TYR A 31 -11.89 -3.12 -15.42
N PRO A 32 -11.83 -4.45 -15.59
CA PRO A 32 -13.04 -5.27 -15.67
C PRO A 32 -13.92 -5.23 -14.40
N VAL A 33 -13.31 -5.03 -13.22
CA VAL A 33 -14.04 -4.88 -11.96
C VAL A 33 -14.80 -3.56 -11.95
N LEU A 34 -14.13 -2.46 -12.33
CA LEU A 34 -14.76 -1.15 -12.47
C LEU A 34 -15.93 -1.18 -13.46
N LYS A 35 -15.75 -1.83 -14.61
CA LYS A 35 -16.80 -2.01 -15.61
C LYS A 35 -18.01 -2.75 -15.05
N ALA A 36 -17.79 -3.79 -14.23
CA ALA A 36 -18.87 -4.51 -13.56
C ALA A 36 -19.62 -3.65 -12.52
N LEU A 37 -18.98 -2.61 -12.00
CA LEU A 37 -19.57 -1.61 -11.10
C LEU A 37 -20.14 -0.40 -11.85
N GLY A 38 -20.22 -0.45 -13.18
CA GLY A 38 -20.77 0.62 -14.01
C GLY A 38 -19.82 1.80 -14.24
N VAL A 39 -18.54 1.66 -13.89
CA VAL A 39 -17.50 2.67 -14.15
C VAL A 39 -16.73 2.29 -15.41
N ASP A 40 -16.84 3.13 -16.44
CA ASP A 40 -16.01 2.99 -17.63
C ASP A 40 -14.69 3.76 -17.46
N ALA A 41 -13.58 3.03 -17.43
CA ALA A 41 -12.25 3.63 -17.40
C ALA A 41 -11.83 4.16 -18.78
N GLY A 42 -12.52 3.77 -19.87
CA GLY A 42 -12.12 4.11 -21.24
C GLY A 42 -10.73 3.57 -21.61
N ASP A 43 -10.26 3.96 -22.79
CA ASP A 43 -8.93 3.58 -23.29
C ASP A 43 -7.78 4.35 -22.62
N GLU A 44 -8.07 5.54 -22.09
CA GLU A 44 -7.11 6.40 -21.36
C GLU A 44 -6.89 5.95 -19.91
N GLY A 45 -7.72 5.04 -19.40
CA GLY A 45 -7.64 4.54 -18.03
C GLY A 45 -8.05 5.58 -16.98
N LEU A 46 -7.53 5.39 -15.75
CA LEU A 46 -7.83 6.26 -14.61
C LEU A 46 -6.71 7.25 -14.27
N GLU A 47 -5.67 7.34 -15.11
CA GLU A 47 -4.57 8.29 -14.89
C GLU A 47 -5.11 9.73 -14.84
N GLY A 48 -4.49 10.56 -14.00
CA GLY A 48 -4.90 11.97 -13.83
C GLY A 48 -6.19 12.20 -13.04
N ARG A 49 -6.92 11.16 -12.61
CA ARG A 49 -8.17 11.33 -11.82
C ARG A 49 -7.94 11.64 -10.35
N GLY A 50 -6.71 11.53 -9.86
CA GLY A 50 -6.33 11.91 -8.48
C GLY A 50 -6.71 10.90 -7.40
N ASN A 51 -7.01 9.64 -7.76
CA ASN A 51 -7.40 8.58 -6.84
C ASN A 51 -6.22 7.76 -6.30
N ARG A 52 -4.97 8.14 -6.63
CA ARG A 52 -3.76 7.57 -6.04
C ARG A 52 -3.40 8.29 -4.74
N LEU A 53 -2.66 7.61 -3.86
CA LEU A 53 -2.05 8.23 -2.69
C LEU A 53 -1.19 9.43 -3.09
N GLN A 54 -1.28 10.54 -2.36
CA GLN A 54 -0.51 11.75 -2.69
C GLN A 54 1.00 11.56 -2.69
N ILE A 55 1.53 10.73 -1.80
CA ILE A 55 2.96 10.43 -1.74
C ILE A 55 3.49 9.83 -3.06
N LEU A 56 2.60 9.29 -3.91
CA LEU A 56 2.93 8.75 -5.23
C LEU A 56 2.70 9.74 -6.37
N ASP A 57 2.39 11.00 -6.06
CA ASP A 57 2.34 12.06 -7.06
C ASP A 57 3.72 12.46 -7.55
N ASP A 58 4.65 12.51 -6.60
CA ASP A 58 6.04 12.82 -6.82
C ASP A 58 6.90 11.54 -6.86
N GLU A 59 8.11 11.70 -7.35
CA GLU A 59 9.10 10.63 -7.29
C GLU A 59 9.54 10.37 -5.85
N LEU A 60 9.65 9.09 -5.48
CA LEU A 60 10.20 8.72 -4.17
C LEU A 60 11.65 9.21 -4.09
N PRO A 61 12.00 10.01 -3.06
CA PRO A 61 13.23 10.80 -3.05
C PRO A 61 14.51 9.98 -2.88
N ASP A 62 14.42 8.78 -2.31
CA ASP A 62 15.56 7.92 -2.02
C ASP A 62 15.14 6.45 -1.84
N TRP A 63 16.14 5.59 -1.68
CA TRP A 63 15.93 4.16 -1.47
C TRP A 63 15.17 3.83 -0.18
N MET A 64 15.31 4.62 0.88
CA MET A 64 14.59 4.38 2.14
C MET A 64 13.11 4.69 1.97
N ALA A 65 12.77 5.73 1.19
CA ALA A 65 11.40 6.04 0.82
C ALA A 65 10.80 4.92 -0.04
N PHE A 66 11.57 4.34 -0.96
CA PHE A 66 11.15 3.16 -1.73
C PHE A 66 10.86 1.95 -0.83
N ILE A 67 11.75 1.60 0.10
CA ILE A 67 11.53 0.48 1.03
C ILE A 67 10.34 0.77 1.95
N ALA A 68 10.17 2.00 2.42
CA ALA A 68 9.01 2.39 3.24
C ALA A 68 7.69 2.27 2.46
N ALA A 69 7.65 2.69 1.19
CA ALA A 69 6.51 2.52 0.31
C ALA A 69 6.19 1.03 0.08
N ASN A 70 7.20 0.21 -0.24
CA ASN A 70 7.03 -1.23 -0.45
C ASN A 70 6.60 -1.98 0.83
N LEU A 71 6.96 -1.49 2.02
CA LEU A 71 6.43 -2.04 3.28
C LEU A 71 4.99 -1.60 3.57
N LEU A 72 4.70 -0.30 3.44
CA LEU A 72 3.47 0.29 3.99
C LEU A 72 2.37 0.55 2.94
N ILE A 73 2.73 1.03 1.75
CA ILE A 73 1.75 1.25 0.69
C ILE A 73 1.31 -0.10 0.14
N ASP A 74 2.25 -0.93 -0.34
CA ASP A 74 1.90 -2.27 -0.82
C ASP A 74 1.24 -3.06 0.29
N GLY A 75 1.77 -3.04 1.52
CA GLY A 75 1.17 -3.76 2.64
C GLY A 75 -0.29 -3.37 2.96
N VAL A 76 -0.63 -2.07 2.94
CA VAL A 76 -2.02 -1.62 3.10
C VAL A 76 -2.89 -2.08 1.93
N LEU A 77 -2.38 -1.97 0.69
CA LEU A 77 -3.10 -2.42 -0.51
C LEU A 77 -3.31 -3.94 -0.51
N THR A 78 -2.29 -4.74 -0.23
CA THR A 78 -2.36 -6.20 -0.06
C THR A 78 -3.38 -6.57 1.01
N THR A 79 -3.41 -5.86 2.15
CA THR A 79 -4.36 -6.11 3.23
C THR A 79 -5.81 -5.85 2.77
N PHE A 80 -6.03 -4.81 1.98
CA PHE A 80 -7.33 -4.52 1.37
C PHE A 80 -7.71 -5.57 0.32
N VAL A 81 -6.78 -5.95 -0.55
CA VAL A 81 -6.97 -6.99 -1.57
C VAL A 81 -7.34 -8.31 -0.89
N ALA A 82 -6.66 -8.69 0.21
CA ALA A 82 -7.01 -9.85 1.01
C ALA A 82 -8.44 -9.78 1.55
N ALA A 83 -8.88 -8.61 2.01
CA ALA A 83 -10.26 -8.41 2.46
C ALA A 83 -11.30 -8.50 1.32
N CYS A 84 -10.87 -8.43 0.06
CA CYS A 84 -11.71 -8.58 -1.13
C CYS A 84 -11.72 -10.01 -1.70
N ALA A 85 -10.91 -10.94 -1.17
CA ALA A 85 -10.74 -12.27 -1.75
C ALA A 85 -12.04 -13.09 -1.84
N ASP A 86 -12.99 -12.84 -0.95
CA ASP A 86 -14.32 -13.48 -0.93
C ASP A 86 -15.46 -12.47 -1.15
N SER A 87 -15.17 -11.40 -1.91
CA SER A 87 -16.13 -10.35 -2.25
C SER A 87 -17.40 -10.90 -2.93
N SER A 88 -18.55 -10.31 -2.59
CA SER A 88 -19.82 -10.49 -3.31
C SER A 88 -19.76 -10.00 -4.76
N ILE A 89 -18.76 -9.16 -5.10
CA ILE A 89 -18.44 -8.78 -6.48
C ILE A 89 -17.51 -9.85 -7.06
N THR A 90 -18.08 -10.83 -7.77
CA THR A 90 -17.32 -11.95 -8.37
C THR A 90 -16.03 -11.55 -9.11
N PRO A 91 -16.03 -10.56 -10.03
CA PRO A 91 -14.78 -10.17 -10.71
C PRO A 91 -13.74 -9.58 -9.75
N LEU A 92 -14.15 -8.89 -8.68
CA LEU A 92 -13.23 -8.39 -7.65
C LEU A 92 -12.61 -9.56 -6.88
N ALA A 93 -13.40 -10.52 -6.41
CA ALA A 93 -12.92 -11.69 -5.69
C ALA A 93 -11.90 -12.50 -6.52
N GLN A 94 -12.19 -12.71 -7.81
CA GLN A 94 -11.28 -13.41 -8.72
C GLN A 94 -9.95 -12.68 -8.89
N ARG A 95 -9.99 -11.35 -9.08
CA ARG A 95 -8.77 -10.54 -9.22
C ARG A 95 -7.98 -10.47 -7.93
N ALA A 96 -8.65 -10.29 -6.80
CA ALA A 96 -8.00 -10.26 -5.50
C ALA A 96 -7.22 -11.55 -5.23
N ARG A 97 -7.82 -12.73 -5.45
CA ARG A 97 -7.12 -14.01 -5.29
C ARG A 97 -5.91 -14.15 -6.20
N LYS A 98 -5.97 -13.60 -7.42
CA LYS A 98 -4.86 -13.65 -8.38
C LYS A 98 -3.71 -12.73 -7.96
N ILE A 99 -4.01 -11.49 -7.59
CA ILE A 99 -3.04 -10.51 -7.09
C ILE A 99 -2.30 -11.08 -5.86
N LEU A 100 -3.01 -11.68 -4.91
CA LEU A 100 -2.40 -12.28 -3.71
C LEU A 100 -1.46 -13.46 -4.00
N GLN A 101 -1.61 -14.13 -5.15
CA GLN A 101 -0.66 -15.17 -5.58
C GLN A 101 0.64 -14.58 -6.14
N GLU A 102 0.61 -13.32 -6.58
CA GLU A 102 1.70 -12.64 -7.27
C GLU A 102 2.51 -11.74 -6.31
N GLU A 103 1.84 -11.06 -5.36
CA GLU A 103 2.46 -10.09 -4.43
C GLU A 103 3.42 -10.70 -3.38
N GLY A 104 3.49 -12.03 -3.27
CA GLY A 104 4.35 -12.70 -2.28
C GLY A 104 5.83 -12.31 -2.41
N SER A 105 6.31 -12.08 -3.64
CA SER A 105 7.69 -11.65 -3.90
C SER A 105 7.96 -10.22 -3.38
N HIS A 106 6.97 -9.31 -3.49
CA HIS A 106 7.08 -7.92 -3.02
C HIS A 106 7.27 -7.90 -1.51
N ARG A 107 6.46 -8.68 -0.79
CA ARG A 107 6.55 -8.80 0.66
C ARG A 107 7.90 -9.38 1.11
N VAL A 108 8.37 -10.45 0.47
CA VAL A 108 9.68 -11.04 0.79
C VAL A 108 10.81 -10.03 0.58
N HIS A 109 10.76 -9.26 -0.51
CA HIS A 109 11.73 -8.21 -0.79
C HIS A 109 11.73 -7.13 0.30
N ALA A 110 10.55 -6.59 0.62
CA ALA A 110 10.38 -5.54 1.63
C ALA A 110 10.88 -5.99 3.01
N GLU A 111 10.47 -7.18 3.46
CA GLU A 111 10.87 -7.74 4.76
C GLU A 111 12.38 -8.00 4.82
N ALA A 112 12.99 -8.52 3.75
CA ALA A 112 14.43 -8.75 3.70
C ALA A 112 15.23 -7.44 3.82
N TRP A 113 14.79 -6.38 3.14
CA TRP A 113 15.42 -5.06 3.23
C TRP A 113 15.23 -4.43 4.61
N ALA A 114 14.02 -4.49 5.17
CA ALA A 114 13.75 -3.98 6.51
C ALA A 114 14.69 -4.62 7.55
N LYS A 115 14.81 -5.95 7.52
CA LYS A 115 15.69 -6.70 8.42
C LYS A 115 17.15 -6.33 8.23
N ARG A 116 17.61 -6.25 6.98
CA ARG A 116 18.99 -5.85 6.65
C ARG A 116 19.33 -4.46 7.19
N LEU A 117 18.45 -3.48 6.97
CA LEU A 117 18.64 -2.09 7.40
C LEU A 117 18.60 -1.98 8.93
N CYS A 118 17.71 -2.70 9.59
CA CYS A 118 17.65 -2.76 11.05
C CYS A 118 18.94 -3.32 11.66
N ARG A 119 19.45 -4.44 11.12
CA ARG A 119 20.71 -5.07 11.56
C ARG A 119 21.94 -4.19 11.29
N ALA A 120 21.95 -3.46 10.18
CA ALA A 120 23.04 -2.53 9.87
C ALA A 120 23.09 -1.37 10.88
N GLY A 121 21.92 -0.92 11.36
CA GLY A 121 21.81 0.12 12.37
C GLY A 121 22.26 1.51 11.87
N GLY A 122 22.48 2.42 12.82
CA GLY A 122 22.95 3.78 12.55
C GLY A 122 22.04 4.59 11.63
N GLY A 123 22.63 5.51 10.86
CA GLY A 123 21.88 6.48 10.06
C GLY A 123 20.96 5.88 9.00
N GLN A 124 21.27 4.70 8.45
CA GLN A 124 20.39 4.04 7.47
C GLN A 124 19.11 3.50 8.11
N ARG A 125 19.22 2.88 9.29
CA ARG A 125 18.05 2.46 10.07
C ARG A 125 17.21 3.69 10.45
N ASP A 126 17.86 4.73 10.97
CA ASP A 126 17.14 5.92 11.44
C ASP A 126 16.43 6.64 10.28
N ALA A 127 17.05 6.67 9.09
CA ALA A 127 16.42 7.16 7.86
C ALA A 127 15.21 6.31 7.43
N LEU A 128 15.31 4.97 7.48
CA LEU A 128 14.17 4.09 7.20
C LEU A 128 13.02 4.36 8.18
N LEU A 129 13.30 4.47 9.48
CA LEU A 129 12.26 4.72 10.49
C LEU A 129 11.54 6.06 10.23
N ALA A 130 12.29 7.12 9.89
CA ALA A 130 11.69 8.39 9.50
C ALA A 130 10.77 8.26 8.28
N ARG A 131 11.22 7.57 7.22
CA ARG A 131 10.43 7.32 6.01
C ARG A 131 9.18 6.46 6.28
N LEU A 132 9.25 5.52 7.22
CA LEU A 132 8.09 4.72 7.63
C LEU A 132 7.00 5.59 8.28
N HIS A 133 7.39 6.51 9.17
CA HIS A 133 6.43 7.46 9.76
C HIS A 133 5.78 8.37 8.71
N GLU A 134 6.59 8.97 7.83
CA GLU A 134 6.08 9.82 6.74
C GLU A 134 5.13 9.06 5.81
N THR A 135 5.52 7.85 5.39
CA THR A 135 4.71 7.02 4.51
C THR A 135 3.40 6.61 5.18
N TRP A 136 3.43 6.31 6.47
CA TRP A 136 2.24 5.91 7.22
C TRP A 136 1.16 6.98 7.28
N GLU A 137 1.53 8.27 7.35
CA GLU A 137 0.54 9.37 7.35
C GLU A 137 -0.36 9.33 6.10
N HIS A 138 0.20 8.90 4.97
CA HIS A 138 -0.54 8.70 3.73
C HIS A 138 -1.19 7.31 3.66
N ALA A 139 -0.40 6.25 3.81
CA ALA A 139 -0.84 4.87 3.63
C ALA A 139 -1.94 4.47 4.62
N GLY A 140 -1.79 4.84 5.91
CA GLY A 140 -2.80 4.57 6.94
C GLY A 140 -4.15 5.25 6.64
N ARG A 141 -4.16 6.37 5.93
CA ARG A 141 -5.39 7.10 5.58
C ARG A 141 -6.05 6.61 4.30
N TRP A 142 -5.43 5.72 3.53
CA TRP A 142 -5.95 5.29 2.23
C TRP A 142 -7.38 4.72 2.29
N ALA A 143 -7.61 3.75 3.18
CA ALA A 143 -8.92 3.10 3.32
C ALA A 143 -9.99 4.04 3.92
N GLY A 144 -9.58 5.17 4.48
CA GLY A 144 -10.47 6.17 5.11
C GLY A 144 -10.72 5.92 6.60
N PRO A 145 -11.53 6.80 7.22
CA PRO A 145 -11.84 6.72 8.64
C PRO A 145 -12.71 5.50 8.96
N ALA A 146 -12.66 5.03 10.22
CA ALA A 146 -13.43 3.86 10.66
C ALA A 146 -14.96 4.03 10.49
N ASN A 147 -15.44 5.27 10.48
CA ASN A 147 -16.85 5.61 10.30
C ASN A 147 -17.22 5.99 8.86
N ASP A 148 -16.36 5.71 7.86
CA ASP A 148 -16.65 5.99 6.46
C ASP A 148 -17.93 5.29 5.99
N PRO A 149 -18.97 6.02 5.54
CA PRO A 149 -20.25 5.42 5.18
C PRO A 149 -20.16 4.54 3.93
N GLY A 150 -19.30 4.89 2.97
CA GLY A 150 -19.12 4.10 1.75
C GLY A 150 -18.49 2.73 2.04
N PHE A 151 -17.46 2.70 2.89
CA PHE A 151 -16.81 1.46 3.30
C PHE A 151 -17.74 0.62 4.17
N ARG A 152 -18.52 1.25 5.07
CA ARG A 152 -19.55 0.53 5.86
C ARG A 152 -20.56 -0.17 4.96
N ALA A 153 -21.10 0.54 3.95
CA ALA A 153 -22.01 -0.08 2.99
C ALA A 153 -21.36 -1.23 2.22
N ALA A 154 -20.08 -1.09 1.84
CA ALA A 154 -19.34 -2.17 1.18
C ALA A 154 -19.19 -3.42 2.08
N LEU A 155 -18.97 -3.25 3.39
CA LEU A 155 -18.94 -4.35 4.37
C LEU A 155 -20.31 -5.04 4.47
N GLU A 156 -21.39 -4.26 4.63
CA GLU A 156 -22.76 -4.77 4.76
C GLU A 156 -23.20 -5.55 3.52
N LEU A 157 -22.76 -5.12 2.33
CA LEU A 157 -23.01 -5.79 1.05
C LEU A 157 -22.05 -6.97 0.77
N GLY A 158 -21.14 -7.29 1.70
CA GLY A 158 -20.16 -8.36 1.54
C GLY A 158 -19.13 -8.10 0.44
N MET A 159 -18.94 -6.85 0.02
CA MET A 159 -17.96 -6.49 -1.01
C MET A 159 -16.53 -6.57 -0.47
N VAL A 160 -16.37 -6.38 0.84
CA VAL A 160 -15.11 -6.45 1.61
C VAL A 160 -15.41 -7.09 2.97
N ALA A 161 -14.47 -7.86 3.54
CA ALA A 161 -14.70 -8.62 4.78
C ALA A 161 -14.20 -7.96 6.08
N ARG A 162 -13.43 -6.86 5.98
CA ARG A 162 -12.74 -6.21 7.11
C ARG A 162 -12.73 -4.69 6.99
N ASP A 163 -13.06 -4.01 8.07
CA ASP A 163 -13.11 -2.54 8.11
C ASP A 163 -11.72 -1.88 8.07
N PRO A 164 -11.63 -0.57 7.77
CA PRO A 164 -10.36 0.15 7.68
C PRO A 164 -9.52 0.13 8.97
N ALA A 165 -10.15 0.15 10.15
CA ALA A 165 -9.44 0.16 11.42
C ALA A 165 -8.77 -1.19 11.69
N TYR A 166 -9.45 -2.30 11.39
CA TYR A 166 -8.86 -3.63 11.42
C TYR A 166 -7.62 -3.71 10.51
N GLN A 167 -7.73 -3.23 9.27
CA GLN A 167 -6.63 -3.28 8.31
C GLN A 167 -5.42 -2.47 8.78
N ARG A 168 -5.65 -1.26 9.33
CA ARG A 168 -4.58 -0.46 9.92
C ARG A 168 -3.93 -1.15 11.11
N GLN A 169 -4.73 -1.72 12.02
CA GLN A 169 -4.21 -2.44 13.18
C GLN A 169 -3.33 -3.63 12.75
N GLN A 170 -3.75 -4.39 11.74
CA GLN A 170 -2.96 -5.49 11.18
C GLN A 170 -1.60 -4.99 10.67
N MET A 171 -1.58 -3.90 9.91
CA MET A 171 -0.35 -3.32 9.38
C MET A 171 0.60 -2.82 10.47
N ARG A 172 0.06 -2.11 11.47
CA ARG A 172 0.83 -1.60 12.62
C ARG A 172 1.44 -2.74 13.42
N SER A 173 0.67 -3.80 13.68
CA SER A 173 1.12 -4.96 14.45
C SER A 173 2.19 -5.74 13.69
N TRP A 174 1.96 -6.03 12.40
CA TRP A 174 2.93 -6.73 11.56
C TRP A 174 4.26 -5.98 11.46
N LEU A 175 4.24 -4.66 11.23
CA LEU A 175 5.48 -3.89 11.12
C LEU A 175 6.23 -3.85 12.47
N ALA A 176 5.52 -3.67 13.57
CA ALA A 176 6.11 -3.68 14.91
C ALA A 176 6.76 -5.04 15.23
N GLU A 177 6.10 -6.15 14.88
CA GLU A 177 6.67 -7.50 15.02
C GLU A 177 7.88 -7.72 14.12
N LEU A 178 7.80 -7.31 12.86
CA LEU A 178 8.88 -7.45 11.87
C LEU A 178 10.16 -6.75 12.32
N LEU A 179 10.06 -5.49 12.76
CA LEU A 179 11.23 -4.73 13.21
C LEU A 179 11.65 -5.14 14.64
N GLY A 180 10.68 -5.50 15.49
CA GLY A 180 10.92 -5.98 16.84
C GLY A 180 11.74 -7.28 16.89
N ALA A 181 11.55 -8.18 15.92
CA ALA A 181 12.38 -9.37 15.74
C ALA A 181 13.86 -9.06 15.48
N GLU A 182 14.17 -7.83 15.04
CA GLU A 182 15.52 -7.32 14.82
C GLU A 182 15.99 -6.35 15.93
N GLY A 183 15.26 -6.31 17.06
CA GLY A 183 15.58 -5.45 18.20
C GLY A 183 15.25 -3.97 17.98
N VAL A 184 14.44 -3.63 16.99
CA VAL A 184 14.04 -2.26 16.67
C VAL A 184 12.58 -2.03 17.06
N THR A 185 12.34 -1.03 17.91
CA THR A 185 10.98 -0.64 18.28
C THR A 185 10.47 0.43 17.33
N ILE A 186 9.27 0.24 16.79
CA ILE A 186 8.52 1.24 16.04
C ILE A 186 7.08 1.27 16.53
N SER A 187 6.49 2.46 16.60
CA SER A 187 5.06 2.64 16.87
C SER A 187 4.51 3.63 15.86
N LEU A 188 3.66 3.14 14.95
CA LEU A 188 2.91 3.99 14.04
C LEU A 188 1.59 4.39 14.73
N ASP A 189 1.24 5.66 14.69
CA ASP A 189 0.02 6.16 15.34
C ASP A 189 -1.24 5.83 14.54
N GLU A 190 -2.38 5.65 15.20
CA GLU A 190 -3.65 5.55 14.49
C GLU A 190 -4.03 6.94 13.94
N PRO A 191 -4.28 7.10 12.63
CA PRO A 191 -4.69 8.38 12.07
C PRO A 191 -6.00 8.90 12.68
N THR A 192 -5.95 10.06 13.33
CA THR A 192 -7.12 10.69 13.96
C THR A 192 -7.61 11.95 13.23
N ASP A 193 -6.71 12.67 12.54
CA ASP A 193 -7.08 13.83 11.73
C ASP A 193 -7.43 13.43 10.30
N TRP A 194 -8.71 13.64 9.96
CA TRP A 194 -9.31 13.37 8.66
C TRP A 194 -9.78 14.65 7.95
N SER A 195 -9.49 15.83 8.51
CA SER A 195 -9.97 17.12 7.99
C SER A 195 -9.53 17.41 6.54
N ARG A 196 -8.39 16.85 6.13
CA ARG A 196 -7.82 16.96 4.78
C ARG A 196 -7.96 15.68 3.95
N TRP A 197 -8.80 14.74 4.38
CA TRP A 197 -9.09 13.52 3.63
C TRP A 197 -10.29 13.72 2.72
N ASP A 198 -10.08 13.55 1.42
CA ASP A 198 -11.13 13.62 0.40
C ASP A 198 -11.81 12.25 0.27
N PRO A 199 -13.09 12.11 0.67
CA PRO A 199 -13.83 10.85 0.58
C PRO A 199 -14.10 10.39 -0.85
N GLY A 200 -14.21 11.32 -1.81
CA GLY A 200 -14.44 11.00 -3.22
C GLY A 200 -13.20 10.43 -3.88
N LYS A 201 -12.02 10.93 -3.50
CA LYS A 201 -10.73 10.47 -4.02
C LYS A 201 -10.03 9.43 -3.17
N ARG A 202 -10.55 9.15 -1.95
CA ARG A 202 -9.89 8.31 -0.93
C ARG A 202 -8.47 8.77 -0.62
N ARG A 203 -8.28 10.08 -0.52
CA ARG A 203 -6.96 10.71 -0.56
C ARG A 203 -6.79 11.75 0.52
N TRP A 204 -5.72 11.61 1.31
CA TRP A 204 -5.31 12.64 2.27
C TRP A 204 -4.29 13.61 1.67
N THR A 205 -4.40 14.88 2.03
CA THR A 205 -3.43 15.92 1.68
C THR A 205 -2.78 16.52 2.94
N PRO A 206 -1.44 16.48 3.09
CA PRO A 206 -0.72 17.07 4.23
C PRO A 206 -0.93 18.58 4.39
#